data_AF-A0A2N3FMI4-F1
#
_entry.id   AF-A0A2N3FMI4-F1
#
_cell.length_a   1.000
_cell.length_b   1.000
_cell.length_c   1.000
_cell.angle_alpha   90.00
_cell.angle_beta   90.00
_cell.angle_gamma   90.00
#
_symmetry.space_group_name_H-M   'P 1'
#
loop_
_entity.id
_entity.type
_entity.pdbx_description
1 polymer ?
#
loop_
_entity_poly.entity_id
_entity_poly.type
_entity_poly.pdbx_seq_one_letter_code
_entity_poly.pdbx_strand_id
1 'polypeptide(L)'
;MTDTGGQVEAELAYQRALAALHQVRADLADVAAARRRLAYERVVLTDAEVEARRHALEAEFSVLSGREDRLRDEAVRLREQVRRHLADAAPEPDEVPDEPAFEGFEQPPHPGPSR
;
A
#
# COMPACT_ATOMS: atom_id res chain seq x y z
N MET A 1 -7.25 29.27 9.41
CA MET A 1 -6.54 29.22 8.12
C MET A 1 -6.27 27.75 7.86
N THR A 2 -6.92 27.15 6.87
CA THR A 2 -6.76 25.71 6.55
C THR A 2 -5.36 25.46 6.01
N ASP A 3 -4.58 24.60 6.67
CA ASP A 3 -3.24 24.17 6.23
C ASP A 3 -3.33 23.18 5.05
N THR A 4 -3.94 23.64 3.96
CA THR A 4 -4.16 22.84 2.75
C THR A 4 -2.84 22.57 2.03
N GLY A 5 -1.84 23.46 2.18
CA GLY A 5 -0.51 23.31 1.59
C GLY A 5 0.25 22.10 2.16
N GLY A 6 0.35 22.01 3.49
CA GLY A 6 1.01 20.88 4.15
C GLY A 6 0.34 19.54 3.86
N GLN A 7 -1.00 19.52 3.78
CA GLN A 7 -1.77 18.32 3.44
C GLN A 7 -1.46 17.80 2.02
N VAL A 8 -1.44 18.69 1.02
CA VAL A 8 -1.17 18.30 -0.38
C VAL A 8 0.26 17.79 -0.53
N GLU A 9 1.23 18.42 0.13
CA GLU A 9 2.63 17.97 0.10
C GLU A 9 2.80 16.59 0.73
N ALA A 10 2.14 16.33 1.87
CA ALA A 10 2.17 15.03 2.54
C ALA A 10 1.57 13.92 1.66
N GLU A 11 0.45 14.19 0.98
CA GLU A 11 -0.18 13.23 0.06
C GLU A 11 0.73 12.93 -1.14
N LEU A 12 1.33 13.96 -1.76
CA LEU A 12 2.24 13.77 -2.88
C LEU A 12 3.48 12.97 -2.47
N ALA A 13 4.03 13.23 -1.28
CA ALA A 13 5.14 12.44 -0.74
C ALA A 13 4.73 10.98 -0.54
N TYR A 14 3.56 10.72 0.04
CA TYR A 14 3.03 9.38 0.23
C TYR A 14 2.87 8.62 -1.10
N GLN A 15 2.27 9.25 -2.12
CA GLN A 15 2.09 8.65 -3.44
C GLN A 15 3.42 8.32 -4.12
N ARG A 16 4.44 9.19 -3.98
CA ARG A 16 5.80 8.92 -4.50
C ARG A 16 6.44 7.73 -3.80
N ALA A 17 6.31 7.63 -2.48
CA ALA A 17 6.83 6.49 -1.71
C ALA A 17 6.16 5.18 -2.13
N LEU A 18 4.84 5.19 -2.35
CA LEU A 18 4.11 4.03 -2.88
C LEU A 18 4.60 3.62 -4.27
N ALA A 19 4.73 4.57 -5.19
CA ALA A 19 5.24 4.28 -6.54
C ALA A 19 6.64 3.65 -6.50
N ALA A 20 7.53 4.18 -5.66
CA ALA A 20 8.87 3.61 -5.46
C ALA A 20 8.81 2.20 -4.84
N LEU A 21 7.93 1.97 -3.87
CA LEU A 21 7.72 0.65 -3.26
C LEU A 21 7.22 -0.38 -4.28
N HIS A 22 6.28 0.01 -5.14
CA HIS A 22 5.78 -0.85 -6.21
C HIS A 22 6.87 -1.20 -7.22
N GLN A 23 7.71 -0.23 -7.60
CA GLN A 23 8.83 -0.50 -8.50
C GLN A 23 9.80 -1.51 -7.89
N VAL A 24 10.22 -1.33 -6.64
CA VAL A 24 11.16 -2.26 -5.98
C VAL A 24 10.56 -3.68 -5.86
N ARG A 25 9.24 -3.81 -5.66
CA ARG A 25 8.57 -5.11 -5.65
C ARG A 25 8.57 -5.78 -7.03
N ALA A 26 8.42 -5.01 -8.11
CA ALA A 26 8.58 -5.53 -9.45
C ALA A 26 10.02 -6.01 -9.69
N ASP A 27 11.02 -5.21 -9.31
CA ASP A 27 12.44 -5.58 -9.44
C ASP A 27 12.75 -6.88 -8.65
N LEU A 28 12.21 -7.03 -7.44
CA LEU A 28 12.33 -8.26 -6.65
C LEU A 28 11.71 -9.48 -7.35
N ALA A 29 10.56 -9.30 -8.02
CA ALA A 29 9.92 -10.36 -8.79
C ALA A 29 10.76 -10.78 -10.00
N ASP A 30 11.41 -9.81 -10.65
CA ASP A 30 12.34 -10.06 -11.77
C ASP A 30 13.57 -10.84 -11.31
N VAL A 31 14.18 -10.46 -10.18
CA VAL A 31 15.29 -11.22 -9.58
C VAL A 31 14.85 -12.65 -9.23
N ALA A 32 13.66 -12.82 -8.65
CA ALA A 32 13.12 -14.15 -8.37
C ALA A 32 12.92 -14.98 -9.66
N ALA A 33 12.48 -14.35 -10.74
CA ALA A 33 12.36 -15.00 -12.05
C ALA A 33 13.73 -15.38 -12.63
N ALA A 34 14.73 -14.50 -12.53
CA ALA A 34 16.09 -14.77 -12.96
C ALA A 34 16.72 -15.95 -12.18
N ARG A 35 16.49 -16.03 -10.86
CA ARG A 35 16.94 -17.17 -10.03
C ARG A 35 16.32 -18.50 -10.49
N ARG A 36 15.03 -18.50 -10.83
CA ARG A 36 14.37 -19.70 -11.41
C ARG A 36 14.96 -20.05 -12.77
N ARG A 37 15.24 -19.05 -13.61
CA ARG A 37 15.83 -19.25 -14.94
C ARG A 37 17.22 -19.85 -14.87
N LEU A 38 18.04 -19.42 -13.91
CA LEU A 38 19.40 -19.93 -13.72
C LEU A 38 19.43 -21.45 -13.53
N ALA A 39 18.40 -22.06 -12.93
CA ALA A 39 18.29 -23.51 -12.80
C ALA A 39 18.26 -24.24 -14.15
N TYR A 40 17.71 -23.61 -15.19
CA TYR A 40 17.66 -24.15 -16.56
C TYR A 40 18.91 -23.81 -17.37
N GLU A 41 19.58 -22.70 -17.07
CA GLU A 41 20.80 -22.25 -17.77
C GLU A 41 22.05 -23.08 -17.41
N ARG A 42 21.99 -23.92 -16.36
CA ARG A 42 23.07 -24.85 -15.98
C ARG A 42 23.50 -25.81 -17.08
N VAL A 43 22.68 -26.01 -18.11
CA VAL A 43 23.01 -26.86 -19.27
C VAL A 43 23.97 -26.21 -20.26
N VAL A 44 24.10 -24.88 -20.24
CA VAL A 44 24.92 -24.10 -21.17
C VAL A 44 26.04 -23.31 -20.48
N LEU A 45 25.92 -23.09 -19.17
CA LEU A 45 26.92 -22.41 -18.36
C LEU A 45 27.85 -23.40 -17.66
N THR A 46 29.07 -22.98 -17.41
CA THR A 46 29.99 -23.68 -16.50
C THR A 46 29.55 -23.51 -15.04
N ASP A 47 29.97 -24.42 -14.16
CA ASP A 47 29.65 -24.31 -12.73
C ASP A 47 30.14 -23.00 -12.10
N ALA A 48 31.31 -22.51 -12.54
CA ALA A 48 31.86 -21.23 -12.08
C ALA A 48 30.97 -20.04 -12.50
N GLU A 49 30.44 -20.04 -13.72
CA GLU A 49 29.52 -19.01 -14.19
C GLU A 49 28.18 -19.08 -13.47
N VAL A 50 27.66 -20.28 -13.20
CA VAL A 50 26.42 -20.48 -12.45
C VAL A 50 26.57 -19.93 -11.02
N GLU A 51 27.65 -20.26 -10.31
CA GLU A 51 27.86 -19.76 -8.95
C GLU A 51 28.10 -18.25 -8.93
N ALA A 52 28.87 -17.70 -9.88
CA ALA A 52 29.03 -16.25 -10.00
C ALA A 52 27.68 -15.55 -10.23
N ARG A 53 26.84 -16.09 -11.12
CA ARG A 53 25.51 -15.53 -11.41
C ARG A 53 24.58 -15.65 -10.22
N ARG A 54 24.63 -16.77 -9.50
CA ARG A 54 23.86 -16.99 -8.27
C ARG A 54 24.23 -15.97 -7.21
N HIS A 55 25.53 -15.78 -6.93
CA HIS A 55 26.00 -14.79 -5.97
C HIS A 55 25.57 -13.37 -6.34
N ALA A 56 25.63 -13.01 -7.63
CA ALA A 56 25.15 -11.71 -8.09
C ALA A 56 23.64 -11.51 -7.82
N LEU A 57 22.82 -12.51 -8.13
CA LEU A 57 21.37 -12.45 -7.87
C LEU A 57 21.04 -12.44 -6.37
N GLU A 58 21.80 -13.14 -5.53
CA GLU A 58 21.65 -13.10 -4.07
C GLU A 58 22.01 -11.73 -3.50
N ALA A 59 23.11 -11.11 -3.99
CA ALA A 59 23.50 -9.77 -3.60
C ALA A 59 22.45 -8.73 -4.01
N GLU A 60 21.96 -8.81 -5.25
CA GLU A 60 20.90 -7.92 -5.77
C GLU A 60 19.60 -8.07 -4.97
N PHE A 61 19.17 -9.30 -4.69
CA PHE A 61 18.01 -9.57 -3.85
C PHE A 61 18.14 -8.95 -2.46
N SER A 62 19.31 -9.07 -1.83
CA SER A 62 19.57 -8.51 -0.50
C SER A 62 19.46 -6.97 -0.50
N VAL A 63 20.05 -6.31 -1.50
CA VAL A 63 19.97 -4.85 -1.67
C VAL A 63 18.54 -4.39 -1.89
N LEU A 64 17.81 -5.06 -2.78
CA LEU A 64 16.42 -4.71 -3.09
C LEU A 64 15.50 -4.95 -1.89
N SER A 65 15.68 -6.04 -1.15
CA SER A 65 14.89 -6.34 0.05
C SER A 65 15.08 -5.27 1.12
N GLY A 66 16.33 -4.90 1.41
CA GLY A 66 16.62 -3.81 2.36
C GLY A 66 16.13 -2.43 1.88
N ARG A 67 15.96 -2.23 0.57
CA ARG A 67 15.32 -1.03 0.02
C ARG A 67 13.79 -1.11 0.16
N GLU A 68 13.19 -2.27 -0.06
CA GLU A 68 11.75 -2.51 0.07
C GLU A 68 11.28 -2.26 1.50
N ASP A 69 12.00 -2.78 2.49
CA ASP A 69 11.67 -2.57 3.91
C ASP A 69 11.72 -1.09 4.28
N ARG A 70 12.77 -0.36 3.86
CA ARG A 70 12.88 1.10 4.10
C ARG A 70 11.73 1.89 3.47
N LEU A 71 11.38 1.57 2.22
CA LEU A 71 10.27 2.22 1.52
C LEU A 71 8.91 1.88 2.14
N ARG A 72 8.75 0.65 2.63
CA ARG A 72 7.55 0.24 3.38
C ARG A 72 7.42 1.07 4.65
N ASP A 73 8.49 1.19 5.44
CA ASP A 73 8.49 1.99 6.67
C ASP A 73 8.28 3.49 6.41
N GLU A 74 8.80 3.99 5.30
CA GLU A 74 8.55 5.37 4.83
C GLU A 74 7.09 5.59 4.44
N ALA A 75 6.52 4.69 3.63
CA ALA A 75 5.13 4.76 3.21
C ALA A 75 4.16 4.68 4.41
N VAL A 76 4.44 3.84 5.40
CA VAL A 76 3.66 3.77 6.65
C VAL A 76 3.73 5.11 7.39
N ARG A 77 4.92 5.69 7.56
CA ARG A 77 5.09 6.98 8.24
C ARG A 77 4.35 8.11 7.52
N LEU A 78 4.45 8.18 6.20
CA LEU A 78 3.77 9.19 5.39
C LEU A 78 2.24 9.02 5.42
N ARG A 79 1.73 7.79 5.39
CA ARG A 79 0.30 7.50 5.58
C ARG A 79 -0.22 8.04 6.91
N GLU A 80 0.51 7.81 8.01
CA GLU A 80 0.12 8.34 9.32
C GLU A 80 0.25 9.87 9.40
N GLN A 81 1.11 10.49 8.61
CA GLN A 81 1.16 11.95 8.49
C GLN A 81 -0.06 12.49 7.75
N VAL A 82 -0.40 11.92 6.59
CA VAL A 82 -1.62 12.27 5.83
C VAL A 82 -2.86 12.13 6.71
N ARG A 83 -2.97 11.03 7.45
CA ARG A 83 -4.11 10.78 8.35
C ARG A 83 -4.25 11.86 9.42
N ARG A 84 -3.14 12.32 10.02
CA ARG A 84 -3.16 13.41 11.01
C ARG A 84 -3.64 14.72 10.40
N HIS A 85 -3.12 15.09 9.23
CA HIS A 85 -3.58 16.30 8.54
C HIS A 85 -5.08 16.24 8.19
N LEU A 86 -5.62 15.06 7.83
CA LEU A 86 -7.04 14.88 7.58
C LEU A 86 -7.89 15.00 8.86
N ALA A 87 -7.43 14.46 9.97
CA ALA A 87 -8.11 14.57 11.26
C ALA A 87 -8.12 16.02 11.78
N ASP A 88 -7.01 16.75 11.63
CA ASP A 88 -6.89 18.15 12.02
C ASP A 88 -7.76 19.07 11.14
N ALA A 89 -8.04 18.67 9.89
CA ALA A 89 -8.85 19.43 8.94
C ALA A 89 -10.36 19.17 9.05
N ALA A 90 -10.77 18.09 9.72
CA ALA A 90 -12.17 17.74 9.94
C ALA A 90 -12.56 18.02 11.39
N PRO A 91 -13.07 19.22 11.73
CA PRO A 91 -13.69 19.42 13.03
C PRO A 91 -14.81 18.39 13.18
N GLU A 92 -14.80 17.60 14.27
CA GLU A 92 -16.00 16.88 14.69
C GLU A 92 -17.13 17.91 14.78
N PRO A 93 -18.30 17.68 14.15
CA PRO A 93 -19.45 18.54 14.39
C PRO A 93 -19.80 18.41 15.88
N ASP A 94 -19.59 19.49 16.64
CA ASP A 94 -19.90 19.58 18.08
C ASP A 94 -21.41 19.35 18.36
N GLU A 95 -22.24 19.48 17.34
CA GLU A 95 -23.68 19.28 17.41
C GLU A 95 -24.10 18.24 16.37
N VAL A 96 -24.56 17.08 16.84
CA VAL A 96 -25.52 16.28 16.08
C VAL A 96 -26.77 17.15 15.98
N PRO A 97 -27.22 17.57 14.78
CA PRO A 97 -28.48 18.29 14.68
C PRO A 97 -29.56 17.43 15.31
N ASP A 98 -30.37 17.99 16.22
CA ASP A 98 -31.54 17.30 16.75
C ASP A 98 -32.29 16.69 15.57
N GLU A 99 -32.31 15.36 15.48
CA GLU A 99 -33.08 14.68 14.46
C GLU A 99 -34.52 15.19 14.59
N PRO A 100 -35.13 15.76 13.53
CA PRO A 100 -36.53 16.13 13.60
C PRO A 100 -37.27 14.86 14.03
N ALA A 101 -38.04 14.95 15.12
CA ALA A 101 -38.76 13.81 15.70
C ALA A 101 -39.38 13.01 14.56
N PHE A 102 -38.78 11.86 14.25
CA PHE A 102 -39.19 11.06 13.11
C PHE A 102 -40.59 10.57 13.46
N GLU A 103 -41.62 11.20 12.91
CA GLU A 103 -42.98 10.70 12.99
C GLU A 103 -42.94 9.30 12.41
N GLY A 104 -43.18 8.32 13.29
CA GLY A 104 -42.73 6.95 13.15
C GLY A 104 -42.94 6.37 11.76
N PHE A 105 -41.98 5.59 11.30
CA PHE A 105 -42.17 4.77 10.12
C PHE A 105 -43.28 3.75 10.42
N GLU A 106 -44.50 4.03 9.97
CA GLU A 106 -45.61 3.08 10.07
C GLU A 106 -45.34 1.94 9.09
N GLN A 107 -44.92 0.80 9.64
CA GLN A 107 -44.70 -0.40 8.85
C GLN A 107 -46.06 -0.87 8.29
N PRO A 108 -46.21 -1.02 6.96
CA PRO A 108 -47.46 -1.49 6.38
C PRO A 108 -47.78 -2.90 6.90
N PRO A 109 -49.07 -3.23 7.12
CA PRO A 109 -49.45 -4.53 7.65
C PRO A 109 -48.97 -5.62 6.70
N HIS A 110 -48.25 -6.61 7.26
CA HIS A 110 -47.85 -7.79 6.50
C HIS A 110 -49.11 -8.50 5.97
N PRO A 111 -49.21 -8.84 4.68
CA PRO A 111 -50.28 -9.69 4.20
C PRO A 111 -50.13 -11.06 4.88
N GLY A 112 -51.11 -11.42 5.70
CA GLY A 112 -51.18 -12.74 6.33
C GLY A 112 -51.19 -13.85 5.27
N PRO A 113 -50.76 -15.07 5.64
CA PRO A 113 -50.61 -16.15 4.67
C PRO A 113 -51.96 -16.52 4.04
N SER A 114 -52.06 -16.34 2.73
CA SER A 114 -53.15 -16.89 1.92
C SER A 114 -53.14 -18.42 2.05
N ARG A 115 -54.24 -19.00 2.52
CA ARG A 115 -54.50 -20.44 2.46
C ARG A 115 -55.16 -20.81 1.13
#